data_AF-W7EQE4-F1
#
_entry.id   AF-W7EQE4-F1
#
_cell.length_a   1.000
_cell.length_b   1.000
_cell.length_c   1.000
_cell.angle_alpha   90.00
_cell.angle_beta   90.00
_cell.angle_gamma   90.00
#
_symmetry.space_group_name_H-M   'P 1'
#
loop_
_entity.id
_entity.type
_entity.pdbx_description
1 polymer ?
#
loop_
_entity_poly.entity_id
_entity_poly.type
_entity_poly.pdbx_seq_one_letter_code
_entity_poly.pdbx_strand_id
1 'polypeptide(L)'
;LTIIEFIKNAIIGYSKTIKSPDEQSLIHHFLRFFDEEIQKIIQNNVHAAGDDALSWKVADECYKEAISPSGILNADRYFNDVKNSLPRRRADSVSGNQDHVFNDKRKREWIDSWVTILNRAPSGLTLFYPRTSNDIDLTNPKTIPPYLFRVFDMKSSGNNDEEVMASSRHASQVRTSGVNDLLGMEDVKATRLLSYHIGHKWRRKYDDQDNLVSWTSSLLYAVQYATYRKHHPRLKNADINICMVQTSQFPQGQFVRDIKLLNKYLAIASDLGGKVWSIFDLRLSKPEFYNGEYFSQGVLNHAGRSCVVSLEQLEDAGIFKLYPALEDPSDDDGVVRNALKVLDLRQEWSDEQTTTENDVPYALSIARKCFPGFNEYDIACILLAFKHRELSGK
;
A
#
# COMPACT_ATOMS: atom_id res chain seq x y z
N LEU A 1 19.23 7.11 -24.63
CA LEU A 1 19.66 5.80 -24.07
C LEU A 1 18.48 4.85 -24.26
N THR A 2 18.70 3.59 -24.65
CA THR A 2 17.62 2.59 -24.60
C THR A 2 17.24 2.32 -23.14
N ILE A 3 16.00 1.92 -22.85
CA ILE A 3 15.56 1.54 -21.49
C ILE A 3 16.46 0.48 -20.87
N ILE A 4 16.96 -0.44 -21.69
CA ILE A 4 17.96 -1.44 -21.30
C ILE A 4 19.21 -0.76 -20.75
N GLU A 5 19.72 0.25 -21.45
CA GLU A 5 20.89 1.02 -21.04
C GLU A 5 20.59 1.87 -19.80
N PHE A 6 19.39 2.41 -19.65
CA PHE A 6 18.99 3.10 -18.41
C PHE A 6 18.96 2.15 -17.22
N ILE A 7 18.30 0.99 -17.33
CA ILE A 7 18.16 0.02 -16.23
C ILE A 7 19.52 -0.57 -15.89
N LYS A 8 20.31 -0.98 -16.88
CA LYS A 8 21.69 -1.45 -16.66
C LYS A 8 22.53 -0.36 -15.98
N ASN A 9 22.44 0.90 -16.42
CA ASN A 9 23.17 2.00 -15.78
C ASN A 9 22.62 2.41 -14.40
N ALA A 10 21.32 2.28 -14.14
CA ALA A 10 20.71 2.54 -12.84
C ALA A 10 21.12 1.47 -11.82
N ILE A 11 21.16 0.22 -12.27
CA ILE A 11 21.64 -0.92 -11.50
C ILE A 11 23.15 -0.82 -11.23
N ILE A 12 23.96 -0.55 -12.26
CA ILE A 12 25.42 -0.34 -12.12
C ILE A 12 25.70 0.91 -11.28
N GLY A 13 24.92 1.97 -11.45
CA GLY A 13 24.97 3.17 -10.63
C GLY A 13 24.62 2.87 -9.18
N TYR A 14 23.64 1.99 -8.92
CA TYR A 14 23.32 1.52 -7.59
C TYR A 14 24.47 0.69 -6.99
N SER A 15 25.06 -0.25 -7.73
CA SER A 15 26.19 -1.05 -7.22
C SER A 15 27.34 -0.14 -6.79
N LYS A 16 27.63 0.93 -7.54
CA LYS A 16 28.64 1.95 -7.16
C LYS A 16 28.33 2.71 -5.85
N THR A 17 27.08 2.72 -5.38
CA THR A 17 26.71 3.38 -4.09
C THR A 17 26.87 2.47 -2.87
N ILE A 18 27.25 1.21 -3.06
CA ILE A 18 27.49 0.24 -1.99
C ILE A 18 28.89 0.46 -1.44
N LYS A 19 29.05 0.47 -0.11
CA LYS A 19 30.34 0.80 0.53
C LYS A 19 31.35 -0.34 0.51
N SER A 20 30.90 -1.59 0.38
CA SER A 20 31.74 -2.78 0.44
C SER A 20 32.08 -3.32 -0.97
N PRO A 21 33.36 -3.46 -1.33
CA PRO A 21 33.79 -4.04 -2.61
C PRO A 21 33.27 -5.48 -2.83
N ASP A 22 33.15 -6.27 -1.76
CA ASP A 22 32.66 -7.65 -1.83
C ASP A 22 31.16 -7.71 -2.16
N GLU A 23 30.37 -6.79 -1.60
CA GLU A 23 28.93 -6.65 -1.87
C GLU A 23 28.68 -6.14 -3.29
N GLN A 24 29.51 -5.20 -3.76
CA GLN A 24 29.50 -4.75 -5.15
C GLN A 24 29.74 -5.92 -6.12
N SER A 25 30.79 -6.70 -5.87
CA SER A 25 31.17 -7.86 -6.69
C SER A 25 30.03 -8.89 -6.77
N LEU A 26 29.35 -9.16 -5.66
CA LEU A 26 28.24 -10.10 -5.63
C LEU A 26 27.03 -9.64 -6.44
N ILE A 27 26.62 -8.38 -6.33
CA ILE A 27 25.50 -7.87 -7.14
C ILE A 27 25.85 -7.94 -8.63
N HIS A 28 27.10 -7.66 -9.01
CA HIS A 28 27.55 -7.88 -10.39
C HIS A 28 27.43 -9.35 -10.84
N HIS A 29 27.69 -10.33 -9.95
CA HIS A 29 27.46 -11.73 -10.26
C HIS A 29 25.98 -12.07 -10.45
N PHE A 30 25.09 -11.60 -9.57
CA PHE A 30 23.64 -11.80 -9.74
C PHE A 30 23.13 -11.21 -11.04
N LEU A 31 23.56 -10.00 -11.39
CA LEU A 31 23.14 -9.33 -12.62
C LEU A 31 23.59 -10.08 -13.87
N ARG A 32 24.80 -10.63 -13.84
CA ARG A 32 25.28 -11.45 -14.95
C ARG A 32 24.52 -12.77 -15.04
N PHE A 33 24.20 -13.39 -13.90
CA PHE A 33 23.47 -14.64 -13.85
C PHE A 33 22.03 -14.50 -14.35
N PHE A 34 21.36 -13.39 -14.00
CA PHE A 34 19.96 -13.13 -14.36
C PHE A 34 19.76 -12.19 -15.57
N ASP A 35 20.79 -11.94 -16.40
CA ASP A 35 20.69 -10.95 -17.49
C ASP A 35 19.56 -11.29 -18.46
N GLU A 36 19.43 -12.56 -18.85
CA GLU A 36 18.37 -13.01 -19.77
C GLU A 36 16.97 -12.84 -19.19
N GLU A 37 16.76 -13.20 -17.91
CA GLU A 37 15.49 -13.01 -17.22
C GLU A 37 15.13 -11.52 -17.08
N ILE A 38 16.10 -10.68 -16.76
CA ILE A 38 15.89 -9.22 -16.70
C ILE A 38 15.53 -8.68 -18.09
N GLN A 39 16.18 -9.14 -19.17
CA GLN A 39 15.80 -8.75 -20.53
C GLN A 39 14.36 -9.14 -20.87
N LYS A 40 13.91 -10.34 -20.47
CA LYS A 40 12.53 -10.78 -20.69
C LYS A 40 11.52 -9.89 -19.96
N ILE A 41 11.80 -9.52 -18.70
CA ILE A 41 10.93 -8.59 -17.94
C ILE A 41 10.86 -7.23 -18.63
N ILE A 42 11.98 -6.71 -19.13
CA ILE A 42 12.01 -5.45 -19.89
C ILE A 42 11.12 -5.56 -21.13
N GLN A 43 11.32 -6.59 -21.96
CA GLN A 43 10.56 -6.79 -23.20
C GLN A 43 9.04 -6.85 -22.95
N ASN A 44 8.62 -7.55 -21.89
CA ASN A 44 7.21 -7.67 -21.53
C ASN A 44 6.57 -6.34 -21.09
N ASN A 45 7.37 -5.39 -20.58
CA ASN A 45 6.88 -4.11 -20.07
C ASN A 45 7.01 -2.96 -21.08
N VAL A 46 7.87 -3.07 -22.10
CA VAL A 46 8.12 -2.03 -23.13
C VAL A 46 6.85 -1.66 -23.90
N HIS A 47 5.92 -2.59 -24.09
CA HIS A 47 4.67 -2.33 -24.83
C HIS A 47 3.61 -1.53 -24.04
N ALA A 48 3.83 -1.27 -22.74
CA ALA A 48 2.78 -0.81 -21.83
C ALA A 48 3.04 0.57 -21.17
N ALA A 49 4.08 1.31 -21.55
CA ALA A 49 4.45 2.57 -20.87
C ALA A 49 5.25 3.55 -21.74
N GLY A 50 5.13 4.85 -21.46
CA GLY A 50 6.09 5.86 -21.93
C GLY A 50 7.43 5.75 -21.19
N ASP A 51 8.50 6.30 -21.77
CA ASP A 51 9.91 6.10 -21.35
C ASP A 51 10.17 6.32 -19.84
N ASP A 52 9.59 7.35 -19.23
CA ASP A 52 9.78 7.65 -17.80
C ASP A 52 9.05 6.68 -16.87
N ALA A 53 7.86 6.21 -17.26
CA ALA A 53 7.06 5.26 -16.48
C ALA A 53 7.57 3.82 -16.61
N LEU A 54 8.30 3.52 -17.68
CA LEU A 54 8.81 2.18 -17.95
C LEU A 54 9.90 1.75 -16.95
N SER A 55 10.70 2.71 -16.48
CA SER A 55 11.82 2.47 -15.57
C SER A 55 11.39 1.91 -14.20
N TRP A 56 10.38 2.52 -13.57
CA TRP A 56 9.89 2.03 -12.28
C TRP A 56 9.05 0.76 -12.42
N LYS A 57 8.30 0.58 -13.52
CA LYS A 57 7.52 -0.64 -13.78
C LYS A 57 8.42 -1.87 -13.89
N VAL A 58 9.53 -1.78 -14.63
CA VAL A 58 10.49 -2.88 -14.69
C VAL A 58 11.11 -3.15 -13.32
N ALA A 59 11.47 -2.10 -12.57
CA ALA A 59 12.00 -2.28 -11.22
C ALA A 59 10.97 -2.92 -10.25
N ASP A 60 9.67 -2.60 -10.39
CA ASP A 60 8.57 -3.19 -9.63
C ASP A 60 8.46 -4.69 -9.92
N GLU A 61 8.44 -5.07 -11.19
CA GLU A 61 8.38 -6.48 -11.61
C GLU A 61 9.64 -7.25 -11.19
N CYS A 62 10.84 -6.69 -11.37
CA CYS A 62 12.07 -7.32 -10.92
C CYS A 62 12.08 -7.54 -9.41
N TYR A 63 11.57 -6.58 -8.62
CA TYR A 63 11.44 -6.73 -7.18
C TYR A 63 10.46 -7.87 -6.80
N LYS A 64 9.28 -7.93 -7.44
CA LYS A 64 8.30 -9.01 -7.22
C LYS A 64 8.90 -10.39 -7.53
N GLU A 65 9.63 -10.50 -8.63
CA GLU A 65 10.31 -11.74 -9.02
C GLU A 65 11.49 -12.10 -8.09
N ALA A 66 12.17 -11.11 -7.52
CA ALA A 66 13.30 -11.35 -6.62
C ALA A 66 12.87 -11.83 -5.23
N ILE A 67 11.73 -11.35 -4.72
CA ILE A 67 11.21 -11.71 -3.39
C ILE A 67 10.36 -12.97 -3.40
N SER A 68 9.72 -13.29 -4.53
CA SER A 68 8.87 -14.47 -4.65
C SER A 68 9.68 -15.77 -4.57
N PRO A 69 9.30 -16.77 -3.74
CA PRO A 69 9.96 -18.08 -3.70
C PRO A 69 10.01 -18.81 -5.06
N SER A 70 9.00 -18.56 -5.91
CA SER A 70 8.91 -19.14 -7.25
C SER A 70 9.35 -18.17 -8.35
N GLY A 71 9.85 -16.99 -7.98
CA GLY A 71 10.18 -15.95 -8.93
C GLY A 71 11.45 -16.25 -9.74
N ILE A 72 11.48 -15.79 -10.98
CA ILE A 72 12.60 -16.04 -11.89
C ILE A 72 13.87 -15.30 -11.47
N LEU A 73 13.76 -14.24 -10.66
CA LEU A 73 14.91 -13.52 -10.12
C LEU A 73 15.26 -13.93 -8.68
N ASN A 74 14.68 -15.03 -8.18
CA ASN A 74 14.95 -15.50 -6.83
C ASN A 74 16.41 -15.97 -6.70
N ALA A 75 17.14 -15.41 -5.72
CA ALA A 75 18.55 -15.67 -5.50
C ALA A 75 18.88 -17.14 -5.14
N ASP A 76 17.93 -17.93 -4.66
CA ASP A 76 18.12 -19.38 -4.47
C ASP A 76 18.46 -20.09 -5.78
N ARG A 77 17.99 -19.60 -6.94
CA ARG A 77 18.39 -20.15 -8.25
C ARG A 77 19.89 -20.04 -8.46
N TYR A 78 20.48 -18.88 -8.13
CA TYR A 78 21.92 -18.66 -8.23
C TYR A 78 22.70 -19.57 -7.28
N PHE A 79 22.29 -19.65 -6.01
CA PHE A 79 23.00 -20.50 -5.04
C PHE A 79 22.92 -21.98 -5.37
N ASN A 80 21.78 -22.45 -5.87
CA ASN A 80 21.61 -23.83 -6.33
C ASN A 80 22.51 -24.14 -7.53
N ASP A 81 22.63 -23.22 -8.49
CA ASP A 81 23.51 -23.38 -9.66
C ASP A 81 25.00 -23.42 -9.26
N VAL A 82 25.42 -22.50 -8.38
CA VAL A 82 26.79 -22.49 -7.83
C VAL A 82 27.10 -23.79 -7.06
N LYS A 83 26.14 -24.30 -6.28
CA LYS A 83 26.31 -25.56 -5.54
C LYS A 83 26.44 -26.77 -6.49
N ASN A 84 25.64 -26.80 -7.55
CA ASN A 84 25.63 -27.89 -8.53
C ASN A 84 26.86 -27.89 -9.45
N SER A 85 27.49 -26.74 -9.64
CA SER A 85 28.70 -26.57 -10.46
C SER A 85 30.01 -26.86 -9.71
N LEU A 86 29.98 -27.04 -8.39
CA LEU A 86 31.16 -27.35 -7.57
C LEU A 86 31.51 -28.86 -7.57
N PRO A 87 32.81 -29.24 -7.67
CA PRO A 87 33.23 -30.64 -7.60
C PRO A 87 32.89 -31.29 -6.23
N ARG A 88 32.27 -32.49 -6.27
CA ARG A 88 31.76 -33.25 -5.09
C ARG A 88 32.70 -33.35 -3.88
N ARG A 89 34.02 -33.26 -4.03
CA ARG A 89 34.99 -33.39 -2.91
C ARG A 89 35.08 -32.18 -1.96
N ARG A 90 34.44 -31.04 -2.27
CA ARG A 90 34.40 -29.85 -1.37
C ARG A 90 33.04 -29.60 -0.71
N ALA A 91 32.01 -30.38 -1.07
CA ALA A 91 30.65 -30.17 -0.57
C ALA A 91 30.46 -30.62 0.89
N ASP A 92 31.31 -31.53 1.37
CA ASP A 92 31.12 -32.19 2.68
C ASP A 92 31.85 -31.49 3.84
N SER A 93 32.65 -30.44 3.56
CA SER A 93 33.54 -29.81 4.57
C SER A 93 33.06 -28.47 5.11
N VAL A 94 31.90 -27.97 4.70
CA VAL A 94 31.36 -26.68 5.14
C VAL A 94 30.15 -26.91 6.04
N SER A 95 30.23 -26.41 7.27
CA SER A 95 29.16 -26.46 8.26
C SER A 95 27.89 -25.84 7.68
N GLY A 96 26.86 -26.66 7.43
CA GLY A 96 25.62 -26.23 6.76
C GLY A 96 24.95 -25.01 7.39
N ASN A 97 25.13 -24.78 8.69
CA ASN A 97 24.57 -23.60 9.37
C ASN A 97 25.26 -22.28 8.97
N GLN A 98 26.55 -22.28 8.66
CA GLN A 98 27.26 -21.06 8.24
C GLN A 98 26.93 -20.68 6.78
N ASP A 99 26.77 -21.66 5.90
CA ASP A 99 26.36 -21.43 4.51
C ASP A 99 24.94 -20.89 4.40
N HIS A 100 24.00 -21.40 5.22
CA HIS A 100 22.63 -20.90 5.25
C HIS A 100 22.55 -19.42 5.66
N VAL A 101 23.19 -19.05 6.78
CA VAL A 101 23.21 -17.67 7.28
C VAL A 101 23.89 -16.73 6.27
N PHE A 102 24.97 -17.18 5.64
CA PHE A 102 25.69 -16.40 4.63
C PHE A 102 24.86 -16.20 3.35
N ASN A 103 24.18 -17.24 2.87
CA ASN A 103 23.28 -17.14 1.72
C ASN A 103 22.10 -16.21 2.03
N ASP A 104 21.50 -16.27 3.22
CA ASP A 104 20.40 -15.39 3.60
C ASP A 104 20.80 -13.91 3.64
N LYS A 105 22.02 -13.60 4.12
CA LYS A 105 22.57 -12.24 4.03
C LYS A 105 22.66 -11.78 2.58
N ARG A 106 23.19 -12.63 1.70
CA ARG A 106 23.36 -12.32 0.27
C ARG A 106 22.05 -12.19 -0.49
N LYS A 107 21.04 -13.02 -0.16
CA LYS A 107 19.67 -12.88 -0.69
C LYS A 107 19.09 -11.53 -0.30
N ARG A 108 19.29 -11.09 0.95
CA ARG A 108 18.85 -9.78 1.42
C ARG A 108 19.53 -8.66 0.64
N GLU A 109 20.84 -8.74 0.41
CA GLU A 109 21.59 -7.76 -0.41
C GLU A 109 21.02 -7.64 -1.84
N TRP A 110 20.61 -8.77 -2.44
CA TRP A 110 19.93 -8.78 -3.75
C TRP A 110 18.59 -8.05 -3.71
N ILE A 111 17.75 -8.32 -2.70
CA ILE A 111 16.45 -7.64 -2.53
C ILE A 111 16.64 -6.15 -2.22
N ASP A 112 17.58 -5.79 -1.34
CA ASP A 112 17.94 -4.41 -0.99
C ASP A 112 18.32 -3.58 -2.22
N SER A 113 18.93 -4.24 -3.21
CA SER A 113 19.29 -3.61 -4.47
C SER A 113 18.08 -3.12 -5.25
N TRP A 114 17.08 -4.00 -5.42
CA TRP A 114 15.83 -3.68 -6.11
C TRP A 114 15.02 -2.61 -5.38
N VAL A 115 14.93 -2.71 -4.04
CA VAL A 115 14.26 -1.67 -3.22
C VAL A 115 14.93 -0.31 -3.44
N THR A 116 16.25 -0.26 -3.54
CA THR A 116 16.93 1.02 -3.74
C THR A 116 16.78 1.55 -5.16
N ILE A 117 16.78 0.67 -6.16
CA ILE A 117 16.50 1.06 -7.56
C ILE A 117 15.09 1.63 -7.66
N LEU A 118 14.10 0.95 -7.07
CA LEU A 118 12.71 1.42 -6.97
C LEU A 118 12.62 2.81 -6.35
N ASN A 119 13.23 3.01 -5.19
CA ASN A 119 13.22 4.30 -4.48
C ASN A 119 13.91 5.43 -5.25
N ARG A 120 14.82 5.13 -6.17
CA ARG A 120 15.58 6.12 -6.96
C ARG A 120 15.00 6.38 -8.35
N ALA A 121 14.15 5.47 -8.85
CA ALA A 121 13.53 5.64 -10.15
C ALA A 121 12.64 6.90 -10.16
N PRO A 122 12.61 7.68 -11.26
CA PRO A 122 11.61 8.73 -11.45
C PRO A 122 10.21 8.15 -11.29
N SER A 123 9.36 8.79 -10.48
CA SER A 123 8.02 8.28 -10.11
C SER A 123 8.03 6.88 -9.48
N GLY A 124 9.18 6.47 -8.93
CA GLY A 124 9.40 5.18 -8.29
C GLY A 124 8.62 5.03 -6.99
N LEU A 125 8.28 3.78 -6.69
CA LEU A 125 7.53 3.41 -5.50
C LEU A 125 8.40 3.56 -4.26
N THR A 126 7.80 4.03 -3.15
CA THR A 126 8.44 3.95 -1.83
C THR A 126 7.80 2.82 -1.04
N LEU A 127 8.58 1.78 -0.75
CA LEU A 127 8.13 0.63 0.03
C LEU A 127 8.44 0.84 1.51
N PHE A 128 7.58 0.32 2.40
CA PHE A 128 7.95 0.03 3.78
C PHE A 128 8.89 -1.16 3.79
N TYR A 129 10.18 -0.91 4.00
CA TYR A 129 11.20 -1.94 3.89
C TYR A 129 12.17 -1.92 5.09
N PRO A 130 12.07 -2.88 6.01
CA PRO A 130 12.90 -2.93 7.20
C PRO A 130 14.36 -3.32 6.87
N ARG A 131 15.20 -2.33 6.53
CA ARG A 131 16.63 -2.58 6.22
C ARG A 131 17.43 -3.06 7.43
N THR A 132 17.09 -2.58 8.62
CA THR A 132 17.90 -2.74 9.84
C THR A 132 17.15 -3.36 11.02
N SER A 133 15.82 -3.49 10.94
CA SER A 133 14.96 -3.83 12.08
C SER A 133 14.08 -5.04 11.75
N ASN A 134 14.32 -6.18 12.41
CA ASN A 134 13.44 -7.34 12.31
C ASN A 134 12.15 -7.17 13.15
N ASP A 135 11.93 -6.00 13.74
CA ASP A 135 10.89 -5.76 14.75
C ASP A 135 9.49 -5.63 14.15
N ILE A 136 9.38 -5.60 12.82
CA ILE A 136 8.11 -5.59 12.10
C ILE A 136 8.12 -6.64 10.99
N ASP A 137 7.29 -7.68 11.16
CA ASP A 137 7.05 -8.64 10.10
C ASP A 137 6.04 -8.08 9.10
N LEU A 138 6.56 -7.69 7.93
CA LEU A 138 5.80 -7.26 6.76
C LEU A 138 5.71 -8.35 5.68
N THR A 139 6.21 -9.55 5.97
CA THR A 139 6.33 -10.64 4.99
C THR A 139 5.09 -11.50 4.87
N ASN A 140 4.13 -11.39 5.80
CA ASN A 140 2.90 -12.15 5.74
C ASN A 140 1.82 -11.45 4.87
N PRO A 141 1.58 -11.91 3.62
CA PRO A 141 0.60 -11.29 2.73
C PRO A 141 -0.84 -11.44 3.24
N LYS A 142 -1.12 -12.43 4.11
CA LYS A 142 -2.45 -12.60 4.72
C LYS A 142 -2.86 -11.45 5.64
N THR A 143 -1.93 -10.54 5.95
CA THR A 143 -2.19 -9.39 6.84
C THR A 143 -2.73 -8.16 6.09
N ILE A 144 -2.72 -8.19 4.75
CA ILE A 144 -3.25 -7.11 3.91
C ILE A 144 -4.56 -7.62 3.29
N PRO A 145 -5.67 -6.87 3.43
CA PRO A 145 -6.94 -7.23 2.79
C PRO A 145 -6.78 -7.21 1.27
N PRO A 146 -7.57 -8.00 0.52
CA PRO A 146 -7.49 -8.03 -0.94
C PRO A 146 -7.76 -6.65 -1.58
N TYR A 147 -8.52 -5.82 -0.87
CA TYR A 147 -8.95 -4.51 -1.34
C TYR A 147 -8.69 -3.43 -0.29
N LEU A 148 -8.26 -2.27 -0.76
CA LEU A 148 -8.17 -1.04 0.03
C LEU A 148 -8.87 0.10 -0.71
N PHE A 149 -9.38 1.05 0.07
CA PHE A 149 -10.16 2.18 -0.41
C PHE A 149 -9.57 3.49 0.08
N ARG A 150 -9.66 4.54 -0.74
CA ARG A 150 -9.29 5.90 -0.37
C ARG A 150 -10.31 6.88 -0.94
N VAL A 151 -10.87 7.71 -0.07
CA VAL A 151 -11.73 8.82 -0.48
C VAL A 151 -10.87 10.06 -0.73
N PHE A 152 -11.10 10.74 -1.84
CA PHE A 152 -10.39 11.97 -2.17
C PHE A 152 -11.26 12.98 -2.94
N ASP A 153 -10.87 14.24 -2.81
CA ASP A 153 -11.43 15.39 -3.55
C ASP A 153 -10.39 16.52 -3.54
N MET A 154 -10.73 17.69 -4.08
CA MET A 154 -9.85 18.88 -4.15
C MET A 154 -9.31 19.40 -2.80
N LYS A 155 -9.84 18.94 -1.66
CA LYS A 155 -9.40 19.27 -0.29
C LYS A 155 -8.47 18.23 0.30
N SER A 156 -8.38 17.04 -0.29
CA SER A 156 -7.46 16.00 0.17
C SER A 156 -6.00 16.43 -0.01
N SER A 157 -5.14 16.02 0.92
CA SER A 157 -3.71 16.34 0.85
C SER A 157 -3.00 15.47 -0.19
N GLY A 158 -1.88 15.96 -0.72
CA GLY A 158 -1.10 15.29 -1.75
C GLY A 158 -1.72 15.41 -3.15
N ASN A 159 -1.18 14.66 -4.12
CA ASN A 159 -1.80 14.53 -5.44
C ASN A 159 -2.70 13.30 -5.45
N ASN A 160 -3.91 13.42 -5.97
CA ASN A 160 -4.89 12.33 -5.98
C ASN A 160 -5.70 12.46 -7.29
N ASP A 161 -5.54 11.52 -8.20
CA ASP A 161 -6.21 11.50 -9.49
C ASP A 161 -6.57 10.06 -9.93
N GLU A 162 -6.92 9.86 -11.20
CA GLU A 162 -7.32 8.56 -11.75
C GLU A 162 -6.16 7.58 -11.93
N GLU A 163 -4.92 8.07 -11.89
CA GLU A 163 -3.71 7.28 -12.18
C GLU A 163 -2.76 7.17 -10.99
N VAL A 164 -2.76 8.16 -10.10
CA VAL A 164 -1.77 8.35 -9.04
C VAL A 164 -2.38 8.82 -7.72
N MET A 165 -1.93 8.19 -6.63
CA MET A 165 -2.06 8.69 -5.26
C MET A 165 -0.69 9.02 -4.70
N ALA A 166 -0.42 10.29 -4.40
CA ALA A 166 0.87 10.76 -3.90
C ALA A 166 0.73 11.51 -2.57
N SER A 167 1.72 11.34 -1.70
CA SER A 167 1.85 12.07 -0.44
C SER A 167 2.06 13.58 -0.65
N SER A 168 1.81 14.38 0.38
CA SER A 168 2.04 15.84 0.34
C SER A 168 3.50 16.16 0.01
N ARG A 169 4.43 15.40 0.60
CA ARG A 169 5.85 15.49 0.32
C ARG A 169 6.17 15.26 -1.15
N HIS A 170 5.67 14.17 -1.74
CA HIS A 170 5.92 13.88 -3.15
C HIS A 170 5.33 14.97 -4.06
N ALA A 171 4.11 15.41 -3.77
CA ALA A 171 3.42 16.46 -4.53
C ALA A 171 4.14 17.82 -4.48
N SER A 172 4.82 18.13 -3.37
CA SER A 172 5.58 19.39 -3.21
C SER A 172 6.84 19.50 -4.07
N GLN A 173 7.25 18.40 -4.75
CA GLN A 173 8.48 18.30 -5.54
C GLN A 173 9.78 18.64 -4.79
N VAL A 174 9.74 18.77 -3.46
CA VAL A 174 10.92 18.99 -2.60
C VAL A 174 11.72 17.68 -2.54
N ARG A 175 12.57 17.46 -3.55
CA ARG A 175 13.51 16.33 -3.61
C ARG A 175 14.67 16.58 -2.64
N THR A 176 14.43 16.37 -1.34
CA THR A 176 15.55 16.18 -0.42
C THR A 176 16.11 14.77 -0.61
N SER A 177 17.43 14.65 -0.66
CA SER A 177 18.19 13.42 -0.95
C SER A 177 18.10 12.33 0.14
N GLY A 178 17.10 12.39 1.03
CA GLY A 178 16.93 11.50 2.16
C GLY A 178 16.12 10.25 1.82
N VAL A 179 16.44 9.15 2.50
CA VAL A 179 15.61 7.93 2.53
C VAL A 179 14.20 8.31 2.98
N ASN A 180 13.21 8.08 2.11
CA ASN A 180 11.80 8.44 2.34
C ASN A 180 10.99 7.31 2.98
N ASP A 181 11.58 6.13 3.19
CA ASP A 181 10.91 5.03 3.88
C ASP A 181 10.88 5.27 5.39
N LEU A 182 9.67 5.35 5.96
CA LEU A 182 9.38 5.47 7.39
C LEU A 182 10.19 4.49 8.25
N LEU A 183 10.39 3.26 7.80
CA LEU A 183 11.12 2.22 8.54
C LEU A 183 12.64 2.37 8.45
N GLY A 184 13.15 3.14 7.49
CA GLY A 184 14.56 3.46 7.34
C GLY A 184 14.95 4.80 7.98
N MET A 185 14.00 5.52 8.60
CA MET A 185 14.25 6.81 9.25
C MET A 185 14.72 6.62 10.70
N GLU A 186 15.26 7.69 11.29
CA GLU A 186 15.47 7.76 12.74
C GLU A 186 14.13 7.60 13.47
N ASP A 187 14.08 6.74 14.48
CA ASP A 187 12.88 6.37 15.22
C ASP A 187 12.10 7.56 15.78
N VAL A 188 12.78 8.55 16.38
CA VAL A 188 12.12 9.78 16.90
C VAL A 188 11.46 10.57 15.77
N LYS A 189 12.10 10.65 14.60
CA LYS A 189 11.55 11.31 13.42
C LYS A 189 10.35 10.54 12.86
N ALA A 190 10.43 9.21 12.82
CA ALA A 190 9.34 8.34 12.40
C ALA A 190 8.11 8.44 13.29
N THR A 191 8.29 8.39 14.60
CA THR A 191 7.22 8.55 15.58
C THR A 191 6.50 9.88 15.43
N ARG A 192 7.26 10.98 15.24
CA ARG A 192 6.67 12.32 15.03
C ARG A 192 5.92 12.43 13.71
N LEU A 193 6.46 11.89 12.62
CA LEU A 193 5.79 11.88 11.32
C LEU A 193 4.48 11.09 11.39
N LEU A 194 4.51 9.89 11.99
CA LEU A 194 3.32 9.05 12.16
C LEU A 194 2.24 9.74 13.01
N SER A 195 2.62 10.32 14.16
CA SER A 195 1.70 11.09 15.01
C SER A 195 1.09 12.28 14.26
N TYR A 196 1.91 13.01 13.49
CA TYR A 196 1.45 14.13 12.68
C TYR A 196 0.43 13.70 11.62
N HIS A 197 0.74 12.64 10.87
CA HIS A 197 -0.09 12.13 9.79
C HIS A 197 -1.49 11.75 10.29
N ILE A 198 -1.54 11.02 11.41
CA ILE A 198 -2.80 10.53 12.00
C ILE A 198 -3.58 11.68 12.66
N GLY A 199 -2.91 12.52 13.47
CA GLY A 199 -3.59 13.43 14.39
C GLY A 199 -3.77 14.86 13.90
N HIS A 200 -2.91 15.35 13.00
CA HIS A 200 -2.77 16.79 12.76
C HIS A 200 -2.79 17.22 11.30
N LYS A 201 -2.79 16.27 10.36
CA LYS A 201 -2.79 16.54 8.92
C LYS A 201 -3.98 17.42 8.47
N TRP A 202 -5.14 17.29 9.11
CA TRP A 202 -6.32 18.13 8.83
C TRP A 202 -6.14 19.62 9.19
N ARG A 203 -5.17 19.98 10.04
CA ARG A 203 -4.93 21.35 10.51
C ARG A 203 -3.81 22.08 9.75
N ARG A 204 -2.95 21.36 9.02
CA ARG A 204 -1.81 21.93 8.27
C ARG A 204 -1.77 21.34 6.87
N LYS A 205 -2.26 22.12 5.90
CA LYS A 205 -2.43 21.69 4.51
C LYS A 205 -1.12 21.51 3.72
N TYR A 206 0.00 22.04 4.22
CA TYR A 206 1.25 22.18 3.47
C TYR A 206 2.49 21.68 4.22
N ASP A 207 2.42 20.48 4.79
CA ASP A 207 3.64 19.83 5.30
C ASP A 207 4.26 18.97 4.21
N ASP A 208 5.38 19.46 3.68
CA ASP A 208 6.21 18.83 2.64
C ASP A 208 7.07 17.67 3.20
N GLN A 209 6.94 17.34 4.49
CA GLN A 209 7.64 16.22 5.11
C GLN A 209 6.77 14.97 5.25
N ASP A 210 5.44 15.07 5.15
CA ASP A 210 4.55 13.91 5.27
C ASP A 210 4.60 13.04 4.00
N ASN A 211 5.24 11.87 4.15
CA ASN A 211 5.37 10.90 3.08
C ASN A 211 4.25 9.85 3.04
N LEU A 212 3.26 9.91 3.93
CA LEU A 212 2.25 8.86 4.05
C LEU A 212 0.95 9.21 3.30
N VAL A 213 0.24 8.16 2.88
CA VAL A 213 -1.08 8.20 2.25
C VAL A 213 -1.99 7.20 2.97
N SER A 214 -3.08 7.67 3.57
CA SER A 214 -4.09 6.83 4.23
C SER A 214 -4.98 6.08 3.25
N TRP A 215 -5.24 4.83 3.60
CA TRP A 215 -6.20 3.91 2.99
C TRP A 215 -7.05 3.27 4.08
N THR A 216 -8.24 2.80 3.75
CA THR A 216 -9.09 2.00 4.65
C THR A 216 -9.39 0.64 4.03
N SER A 217 -9.49 -0.39 4.86
CA SER A 217 -9.99 -1.71 4.46
C SER A 217 -11.52 -1.82 4.51
N SER A 218 -12.24 -0.76 4.89
CA SER A 218 -13.68 -0.77 5.08
C SER A 218 -14.38 0.09 4.02
N LEU A 219 -15.02 -0.56 3.05
CA LEU A 219 -15.83 0.15 2.05
C LEU A 219 -16.98 0.91 2.72
N LEU A 220 -17.61 0.36 3.77
CA LEU A 220 -18.60 1.08 4.58
C LEU A 220 -18.06 2.42 5.09
N TYR A 221 -16.85 2.41 5.67
CA TYR A 221 -16.21 3.65 6.12
C TYR A 221 -15.89 4.59 4.96
N ALA A 222 -15.44 4.07 3.82
CA ALA A 222 -15.17 4.90 2.65
C ALA A 222 -16.44 5.58 2.10
N VAL A 223 -17.55 4.85 1.99
CA VAL A 223 -18.85 5.42 1.56
C VAL A 223 -19.36 6.44 2.58
N GLN A 224 -19.38 6.11 3.87
CA GLN A 224 -19.76 7.06 4.92
C GLN A 224 -18.89 8.31 4.88
N TYR A 225 -17.58 8.16 4.67
CA TYR A 225 -16.67 9.28 4.64
C TYR A 225 -16.88 10.16 3.40
N ALA A 226 -17.19 9.57 2.24
CA ALA A 226 -17.60 10.31 1.07
C ALA A 226 -18.89 11.10 1.33
N THR A 227 -19.91 10.49 1.93
CA THR A 227 -21.13 11.19 2.34
C THR A 227 -20.82 12.32 3.32
N TYR A 228 -20.00 12.09 4.35
CA TYR A 228 -19.58 13.14 5.28
C TYR A 228 -18.93 14.33 4.57
N ARG A 229 -18.08 14.07 3.56
CA ARG A 229 -17.38 15.13 2.79
C ARG A 229 -18.33 15.99 1.97
N LYS A 230 -19.48 15.47 1.53
CA LYS A 230 -20.49 16.22 0.76
C LYS A 230 -21.07 17.42 1.50
N HIS A 231 -21.02 17.42 2.84
CA HIS A 231 -21.45 18.55 3.67
C HIS A 231 -20.46 19.71 3.68
N HIS A 232 -19.29 19.57 3.05
CA HIS A 232 -18.39 20.69 2.85
C HIS A 232 -18.95 21.60 1.74
N PRO A 233 -19.17 22.92 1.98
CA PRO A 233 -19.92 23.82 1.06
C PRO A 233 -19.36 24.03 -0.35
N ARG A 234 -18.24 23.38 -0.70
CA ARG A 234 -17.54 23.56 -1.99
C ARG A 234 -17.35 22.25 -2.74
N LEU A 235 -17.88 21.14 -2.24
CA LEU A 235 -17.77 19.83 -2.86
C LEU A 235 -19.14 19.41 -3.37
N LYS A 236 -19.18 18.91 -4.61
CA LYS A 236 -20.34 18.21 -5.16
C LYS A 236 -20.09 16.71 -5.11
N ASN A 237 -21.15 15.90 -5.22
CA ASN A 237 -21.02 14.44 -5.22
C ASN A 237 -20.12 13.95 -6.37
N ALA A 238 -20.17 14.60 -7.54
CA ALA A 238 -19.29 14.32 -8.67
C ALA A 238 -17.79 14.59 -8.40
N ASP A 239 -17.46 15.45 -7.42
CA ASP A 239 -16.09 15.84 -7.09
C ASP A 239 -15.47 14.97 -5.97
N ILE A 240 -16.27 14.11 -5.33
CA ILE A 240 -15.86 13.25 -4.22
C ILE A 240 -15.71 11.84 -4.75
N ASN A 241 -14.47 11.35 -4.80
CA ASN A 241 -14.13 10.09 -5.41
C ASN A 241 -13.69 9.05 -4.38
N ILE A 242 -13.99 7.79 -4.65
CA ILE A 242 -13.49 6.61 -3.95
C ILE A 242 -12.59 5.85 -4.92
N CYS A 243 -11.30 5.79 -4.60
CA CYS A 243 -10.36 4.91 -5.27
C CYS A 243 -10.34 3.56 -4.55
N MET A 244 -10.50 2.48 -5.32
CA MET A 244 -10.37 1.10 -4.88
C MET A 244 -9.16 0.47 -5.56
N VAL A 245 -8.30 -0.20 -4.79
CA VAL A 245 -7.13 -0.91 -5.32
C VAL A 245 -7.17 -2.39 -4.95
N GLN A 246 -6.69 -3.26 -5.86
CA GLN A 246 -6.45 -4.67 -5.54
C GLN A 246 -5.02 -4.83 -5.03
N THR A 247 -4.86 -5.12 -3.74
CA THR A 247 -3.55 -5.06 -3.07
C THR A 247 -2.56 -6.11 -3.58
N SER A 248 -3.04 -7.23 -4.12
CA SER A 248 -2.20 -8.27 -4.73
C SER A 248 -1.50 -7.82 -6.02
N GLN A 249 -1.92 -6.71 -6.63
CA GLN A 249 -1.28 -6.15 -7.84
C GLN A 249 -0.10 -5.20 -7.51
N PHE A 250 0.18 -5.00 -6.22
CA PHE A 250 1.23 -4.13 -5.72
C PHE A 250 2.35 -4.93 -5.05
N PRO A 251 3.59 -4.43 -5.08
CA PRO A 251 4.71 -5.12 -4.45
C PRO A 251 4.52 -5.24 -2.94
N GLN A 252 5.12 -6.29 -2.36
CA GLN A 252 5.20 -6.44 -0.91
C GLN A 252 5.84 -5.19 -0.28
N GLY A 253 5.31 -4.75 0.85
CA GLY A 253 5.75 -3.52 1.52
C GLY A 253 5.12 -2.24 0.94
N GLN A 254 4.25 -2.32 -0.07
CA GLN A 254 3.53 -1.14 -0.56
C GLN A 254 2.53 -0.59 0.45
N PHE A 255 1.86 -1.47 1.19
CA PHE A 255 0.87 -1.12 2.20
C PHE A 255 1.26 -1.71 3.56
N VAL A 256 1.08 -0.93 4.63
CA VAL A 256 1.26 -1.38 6.01
C VAL A 256 0.08 -0.93 6.87
N ARG A 257 -0.43 -1.83 7.70
CA ARG A 257 -1.49 -1.53 8.66
C ARG A 257 -0.98 -0.54 9.72
N ASP A 258 -1.75 0.51 10.00
CA ASP A 258 -1.39 1.56 10.95
C ASP A 258 -1.01 1.03 12.34
N ILE A 259 -1.78 0.07 12.88
CA ILE A 259 -1.55 -0.54 14.20
C ILE A 259 -0.19 -1.21 14.29
N LYS A 260 0.32 -1.81 13.19
CA LYS A 260 1.67 -2.39 13.20
C LYS A 260 2.74 -1.32 13.41
N LEU A 261 2.57 -0.16 12.78
CA LEU A 261 3.49 0.97 12.92
C LEU A 261 3.34 1.67 14.27
N LEU A 262 2.11 1.86 14.75
CA LEU A 262 1.83 2.43 16.06
C LEU A 262 2.45 1.59 17.18
N ASN A 263 2.30 0.25 17.12
CA ASN A 263 2.93 -0.64 18.08
C ASN A 263 4.46 -0.59 18.02
N LYS A 264 5.05 -0.55 16.82
CA LYS A 264 6.51 -0.42 16.65
C LYS A 264 7.07 0.83 17.34
N TYR A 265 6.37 1.96 17.20
CA TYR A 265 6.85 3.25 17.70
C TYR A 265 6.28 3.63 19.08
N LEU A 266 5.55 2.72 19.74
CA LEU A 266 4.81 3.02 20.97
C LEU A 266 5.70 3.46 22.13
N ALA A 267 6.82 2.76 22.36
CA ALA A 267 7.76 3.09 23.42
C ALA A 267 8.34 4.50 23.24
N ILE A 268 8.74 4.84 22.01
CA ILE A 268 9.27 6.16 21.68
C ILE A 268 8.17 7.24 21.81
N ALA A 269 6.93 6.94 21.42
CA ALA A 269 5.81 7.86 21.59
C ALA A 269 5.53 8.15 23.07
N SER A 270 5.62 7.13 23.92
CA SER A 270 5.51 7.26 25.38
C SER A 270 6.61 8.17 25.94
N ASP A 271 7.87 7.94 25.54
CA ASP A 271 9.01 8.75 25.99
C ASP A 271 8.91 10.22 25.54
N LEU A 272 8.39 10.46 24.32
CA LEU A 272 8.16 11.80 23.81
C LEU A 272 7.00 12.53 24.53
N GLY A 273 6.03 11.78 25.04
CA GLY A 273 4.89 12.30 25.79
C GLY A 273 4.00 13.28 25.01
N GLY A 274 3.21 14.05 25.77
CA GLY A 274 2.39 15.14 25.26
C GLY A 274 1.44 14.75 24.13
N LYS A 275 1.40 15.57 23.07
CA LYS A 275 0.51 15.35 21.91
C LYS A 275 0.85 14.07 21.15
N VAL A 276 2.14 13.71 21.08
CA VAL A 276 2.59 12.51 20.36
C VAL A 276 1.99 11.27 20.99
N TRP A 277 2.20 11.11 22.30
CA TRP A 277 1.61 10.03 23.08
C TRP A 277 0.08 10.02 22.98
N SER A 278 -0.58 11.17 23.11
CA SER A 278 -2.06 11.24 23.09
C SER A 278 -2.69 10.70 21.80
N ILE A 279 -2.01 10.84 20.65
CA ILE A 279 -2.50 10.30 19.38
C ILE A 279 -2.33 8.78 19.34
N PHE A 280 -1.21 8.26 19.83
CA PHE A 280 -0.96 6.81 19.89
C PHE A 280 -1.94 6.14 20.84
N ASP A 281 -2.08 6.67 22.06
CA ASP A 281 -3.02 6.18 23.06
C ASP A 281 -4.46 6.21 22.54
N LEU A 282 -4.89 7.33 21.91
CA LEU A 282 -6.23 7.41 21.33
C LEU A 282 -6.48 6.32 20.28
N ARG A 283 -5.52 6.03 19.41
CA ARG A 283 -5.69 5.03 18.32
C ARG A 283 -5.61 3.60 18.81
N LEU A 284 -4.80 3.32 19.84
CA LEU A 284 -4.57 1.97 20.33
C LEU A 284 -5.55 1.57 21.45
N SER A 285 -5.94 2.52 22.30
CA SER A 285 -6.79 2.26 23.48
C SER A 285 -8.28 2.35 23.18
N LYS A 286 -8.69 2.90 22.03
CA LYS A 286 -10.10 3.06 21.65
C LYS A 286 -10.44 2.33 20.35
N PRO A 287 -10.64 1.00 20.40
CA PRO A 287 -10.89 0.18 19.21
C PRO A 287 -12.16 0.62 18.44
N GLU A 288 -13.11 1.29 19.09
CA GLU A 288 -14.32 1.83 18.46
C GLU A 288 -14.02 2.90 17.38
N PHE A 289 -12.87 3.58 17.44
CA PHE A 289 -12.43 4.53 16.41
C PHE A 289 -11.54 3.89 15.34
N TYR A 290 -11.36 2.56 15.39
CA TYR A 290 -10.56 1.86 14.41
C TYR A 290 -11.33 1.69 13.09
N ASN A 291 -10.84 2.38 12.06
CA ASN A 291 -11.42 2.43 10.72
C ASN A 291 -10.70 1.51 9.72
N GLY A 292 -9.89 0.56 10.17
CA GLY A 292 -9.18 -0.34 9.27
C GLY A 292 -8.10 0.37 8.46
N GLU A 293 -7.34 1.29 9.08
CA GLU A 293 -6.41 2.14 8.34
C GLU A 293 -5.13 1.39 7.91
N TYR A 294 -4.70 1.67 6.68
CA TYR A 294 -3.45 1.24 6.10
C TYR A 294 -2.74 2.47 5.52
N PHE A 295 -1.42 2.43 5.47
CA PHE A 295 -0.62 3.47 4.85
C PHE A 295 0.12 2.93 3.63
N SER A 296 0.25 3.77 2.61
CA SER A 296 1.31 3.69 1.60
C SER A 296 2.27 4.88 1.75
N GLN A 297 3.43 4.82 1.09
CA GLN A 297 4.42 5.91 1.14
C GLN A 297 4.71 6.49 -0.25
N GLY A 298 5.09 7.75 -0.30
CA GLY A 298 5.56 8.39 -1.53
C GLY A 298 4.44 8.51 -2.56
N VAL A 299 4.63 7.82 -3.67
CA VAL A 299 3.70 7.78 -4.80
C VAL A 299 3.25 6.34 -5.02
N LEU A 300 1.95 6.17 -5.21
CA LEU A 300 1.31 4.93 -5.61
C LEU A 300 0.74 5.14 -7.02
N ASN A 301 1.42 4.61 -8.02
CA ASN A 301 0.89 4.53 -9.39
C ASN A 301 -0.15 3.42 -9.44
N HIS A 302 -1.41 3.74 -9.68
CA HIS A 302 -2.51 2.78 -9.63
C HIS A 302 -3.27 2.62 -10.94
N ALA A 303 -2.88 3.36 -12.00
CA ALA A 303 -3.39 3.16 -13.35
C ALA A 303 -3.40 1.68 -13.76
N GLY A 304 -4.55 1.18 -14.21
CA GLY A 304 -4.76 -0.22 -14.61
C GLY A 304 -4.80 -1.23 -13.45
N ARG A 305 -4.67 -0.79 -12.19
CA ARG A 305 -4.67 -1.62 -10.96
C ARG A 305 -5.70 -1.15 -9.94
N SER A 306 -6.59 -0.25 -10.35
CA SER A 306 -7.58 0.41 -9.51
C SER A 306 -8.85 0.74 -10.27
N CYS A 307 -9.89 1.08 -9.54
CA CYS A 307 -11.04 1.81 -10.04
C CYS A 307 -11.24 3.08 -9.22
N VAL A 308 -11.60 4.18 -9.88
CA VAL A 308 -12.02 5.42 -9.23
C VAL A 308 -13.48 5.66 -9.59
N VAL A 309 -14.31 5.90 -8.57
CA VAL A 309 -15.74 6.17 -8.74
C VAL A 309 -16.15 7.37 -7.91
N SER A 310 -16.96 8.26 -8.48
CA SER A 310 -17.53 9.39 -7.75
C SER A 310 -18.69 8.96 -6.84
N LEU A 311 -18.98 9.78 -5.82
CA LEU A 311 -20.14 9.59 -4.95
C LEU A 311 -21.45 9.66 -5.75
N GLU A 312 -21.51 10.53 -6.77
CA GLU A 312 -22.64 10.63 -7.69
C GLU A 312 -22.89 9.31 -8.44
N GLN A 313 -21.84 8.69 -8.99
CA GLN A 313 -21.98 7.40 -9.66
C GLN A 313 -22.43 6.28 -8.72
N LEU A 314 -21.98 6.28 -7.46
CA LEU A 314 -22.43 5.32 -6.44
C LEU A 314 -23.92 5.54 -6.09
N GLU A 315 -24.33 6.80 -5.95
CA GLU A 315 -25.72 7.21 -5.74
C GLU A 315 -26.63 6.74 -6.88
N ASP A 316 -26.25 7.05 -8.13
CA ASP A 316 -26.95 6.63 -9.35
C ASP A 316 -27.05 5.11 -9.49
N ALA A 317 -26.00 4.39 -9.05
CA ALA A 317 -25.99 2.93 -9.04
C ALA A 317 -26.86 2.31 -7.95
N GLY A 318 -27.31 3.10 -6.96
CA GLY A 318 -28.28 2.71 -5.95
C GLY A 318 -27.71 2.44 -4.55
N ILE A 319 -26.54 3.00 -4.19
CA ILE A 319 -25.96 2.77 -2.86
C ILE A 319 -26.90 3.18 -1.72
N PHE A 320 -27.62 4.30 -1.86
CA PHE A 320 -28.59 4.77 -0.86
C PHE A 320 -29.94 4.05 -0.95
N LYS A 321 -30.24 3.38 -2.07
CA LYS A 321 -31.38 2.45 -2.14
C LYS A 321 -31.10 1.18 -1.34
N LEU A 322 -29.86 0.67 -1.44
CA LEU A 322 -29.42 -0.49 -0.69
C LEU A 322 -29.21 -0.17 0.81
N TYR A 323 -28.70 1.03 1.10
CA TYR A 323 -28.41 1.49 2.47
C TYR A 323 -28.88 2.94 2.68
N PRO A 324 -30.17 3.18 2.95
CA PRO A 324 -30.71 4.53 3.16
C PRO A 324 -30.03 5.30 4.30
N ALA A 325 -29.60 4.61 5.37
CA ALA A 325 -28.94 5.23 6.52
C ALA A 325 -27.55 5.83 6.20
N LEU A 326 -26.99 5.58 5.01
CA LEU A 326 -25.75 6.21 4.52
C LEU A 326 -25.99 7.53 3.79
N GLU A 327 -27.23 7.88 3.49
CA GLU A 327 -27.56 9.11 2.76
C GLU A 327 -27.38 10.35 3.64
N ASP A 328 -27.77 10.29 4.91
CA ASP A 328 -27.57 11.37 5.87
C ASP A 328 -26.54 10.96 6.93
N PRO A 329 -25.36 11.61 6.96
CA PRO A 329 -24.34 11.35 7.95
C PRO A 329 -24.61 12.03 9.30
N SER A 330 -25.73 12.74 9.45
CA SER A 330 -26.10 13.41 10.69
C SER A 330 -26.57 12.43 11.77
N ASP A 331 -26.35 12.81 13.02
CA ASP A 331 -27.00 12.19 14.18
C ASP A 331 -28.39 12.79 14.45
N ASP A 332 -29.06 12.31 15.50
CA ASP A 332 -30.38 12.78 15.92
C ASP A 332 -30.41 14.27 16.31
N ASP A 333 -29.25 14.85 16.65
CA ASP A 333 -29.06 16.27 16.97
C ASP A 333 -28.75 17.12 15.72
N GLY A 334 -28.70 16.52 14.53
CA GLY A 334 -28.36 17.17 13.26
C GLY A 334 -26.87 17.45 13.07
N VAL A 335 -26.00 16.86 13.90
CA VAL A 335 -24.54 17.00 13.80
C VAL A 335 -23.99 15.98 12.80
N VAL A 336 -23.31 16.48 11.77
CA VAL A 336 -22.69 15.65 10.74
C VAL A 336 -21.50 14.86 11.31
N ARG A 337 -21.61 13.52 11.33
CA ARG A 337 -20.61 12.59 11.90
C ARG A 337 -19.99 11.70 10.82
N ASN A 338 -18.74 11.30 11.06
CA ASN A 338 -18.03 10.31 10.22
C ASN A 338 -17.79 9.00 10.99
N ALA A 339 -16.66 8.91 11.72
CA ALA A 339 -16.26 7.67 12.38
C ALA A 339 -17.28 7.19 13.43
N LEU A 340 -17.89 8.12 14.17
CA LEU A 340 -18.97 7.81 15.10
C LEU A 340 -20.21 7.25 14.40
N LYS A 341 -20.62 7.82 13.26
CA LYS A 341 -21.76 7.28 12.48
C LYS A 341 -21.48 5.86 12.01
N VAL A 342 -20.26 5.55 11.57
CA VAL A 342 -19.88 4.17 11.23
C VAL A 342 -19.94 3.24 12.44
N LEU A 343 -19.58 3.71 13.63
CA LEU A 343 -19.71 2.94 14.86
C LEU A 343 -21.17 2.63 15.15
N ASP A 344 -22.04 3.64 15.08
CA ASP A 344 -23.49 3.51 15.29
C ASP A 344 -24.08 2.52 14.29
N LEU A 345 -23.76 2.65 12.99
CA LEU A 345 -24.22 1.74 11.94
C LEU A 345 -23.72 0.31 12.14
N ARG A 346 -22.47 0.10 12.56
CA ARG A 346 -21.95 -1.24 12.84
C ARG A 346 -22.66 -1.90 14.01
N GLN A 347 -23.06 -1.11 15.01
CA GLN A 347 -23.84 -1.60 16.15
C GLN A 347 -25.29 -1.91 15.75
N GLU A 348 -25.94 -1.01 15.00
CA GLU A 348 -27.29 -1.23 14.50
C GLU A 348 -27.36 -2.44 13.57
N TRP A 349 -26.34 -2.63 12.74
CA TRP A 349 -26.29 -3.68 11.73
C TRP A 349 -25.57 -4.95 12.17
N SER A 350 -25.18 -5.05 13.45
CA SER A 350 -24.66 -6.31 14.00
C SER A 350 -25.76 -7.33 14.24
N ASP A 351 -26.97 -6.86 14.52
CA ASP A 351 -28.14 -7.72 14.67
C ASP A 351 -28.58 -8.24 13.30
N GLU A 352 -29.05 -9.48 13.29
CA GLU A 352 -29.39 -10.20 12.07
C GLU A 352 -30.50 -9.50 11.26
N GLN A 353 -30.25 -9.32 9.96
CA GLN A 353 -31.16 -8.65 9.03
C GLN A 353 -31.55 -9.59 7.89
N THR A 354 -32.84 -9.62 7.56
CA THR A 354 -33.33 -10.37 6.40
C THR A 354 -32.85 -9.73 5.10
N THR A 355 -32.19 -10.51 4.25
CA THR A 355 -31.85 -10.06 2.90
C THR A 355 -33.11 -10.00 2.04
N THR A 356 -33.41 -8.85 1.43
CA THR A 356 -34.55 -8.72 0.52
C THR A 356 -34.22 -9.27 -0.87
N GLU A 357 -35.24 -9.65 -1.65
CA GLU A 357 -35.04 -10.11 -3.04
C GLU A 357 -34.30 -9.08 -3.92
N ASN A 358 -34.37 -7.80 -3.56
CA ASN A 358 -33.74 -6.71 -4.31
C ASN A 358 -32.29 -6.41 -3.88
N ASP A 359 -31.85 -6.86 -2.70
CA ASP A 359 -30.54 -6.48 -2.16
C ASP A 359 -29.39 -7.00 -3.03
N VAL A 360 -29.48 -8.25 -3.47
CA VAL A 360 -28.46 -8.88 -4.32
C VAL A 360 -28.40 -8.22 -5.71
N PRO A 361 -29.53 -8.01 -6.43
CA PRO A 361 -29.55 -7.21 -7.65
C PRO A 361 -28.95 -5.81 -7.50
N TYR A 362 -29.25 -5.10 -6.41
CA TYR A 362 -28.65 -3.78 -6.15
C TYR A 362 -27.15 -3.86 -5.94
N ALA A 363 -26.67 -4.78 -5.11
CA ALA A 363 -25.24 -4.97 -4.86
C ALA A 363 -24.47 -5.32 -6.14
N LEU A 364 -25.01 -6.20 -6.99
CA LEU A 364 -24.42 -6.54 -8.29
C LEU A 364 -24.46 -5.37 -9.28
N SER A 365 -25.54 -4.58 -9.29
CA SER A 365 -25.63 -3.36 -10.10
C SER A 365 -24.55 -2.35 -9.72
N ILE A 366 -24.36 -2.11 -8.42
CA ILE A 366 -23.30 -1.23 -7.90
C ILE A 366 -21.93 -1.79 -8.28
N ALA A 367 -21.67 -3.07 -8.04
CA ALA A 367 -20.39 -3.71 -8.38
C ALA A 367 -20.02 -3.51 -9.87
N ARG A 368 -20.95 -3.78 -10.79
CA ARG A 368 -20.72 -3.66 -12.24
C ARG A 368 -20.50 -2.23 -12.72
N LYS A 369 -21.31 -1.29 -12.21
CA LYS A 369 -21.29 0.10 -12.67
C LYS A 369 -20.17 0.93 -12.04
N CYS A 370 -19.84 0.64 -10.78
CA CYS A 370 -18.95 1.48 -9.98
C CYS A 370 -17.54 0.90 -9.80
N PHE A 371 -17.35 -0.40 -10.02
CA PHE A 371 -16.06 -1.06 -9.82
C PHE A 371 -15.66 -1.94 -11.01
N PRO A 372 -15.67 -1.40 -12.26
CA PRO A 372 -15.21 -2.15 -13.43
C PRO A 372 -13.77 -2.66 -13.25
N GLY A 373 -13.52 -3.85 -13.81
CA GLY A 373 -12.21 -4.51 -13.72
C GLY A 373 -11.99 -5.35 -12.46
N PHE A 374 -12.90 -5.29 -11.49
CA PHE A 374 -12.90 -6.16 -10.31
C PHE A 374 -13.92 -7.29 -10.45
N ASN A 375 -13.75 -8.35 -9.66
CA ASN A 375 -14.73 -9.43 -9.60
C ASN A 375 -16.04 -8.91 -8.99
N GLU A 376 -17.10 -8.82 -9.80
CA GLU A 376 -18.39 -8.27 -9.38
C GLU A 376 -19.01 -8.99 -8.18
N TYR A 377 -18.78 -10.30 -8.03
CA TYR A 377 -19.29 -11.08 -6.90
C TYR A 377 -18.54 -10.75 -5.61
N ASP A 378 -17.23 -10.54 -5.68
CA ASP A 378 -16.45 -10.13 -4.51
C ASP A 378 -16.96 -8.78 -3.99
N ILE A 379 -17.18 -7.82 -4.89
CA ILE A 379 -17.66 -6.48 -4.52
C ILE A 379 -19.09 -6.54 -3.98
N ALA A 380 -19.98 -7.30 -4.64
CA ALA A 380 -21.34 -7.50 -4.15
C ALA A 380 -21.35 -8.13 -2.74
N CYS A 381 -20.49 -9.12 -2.48
CA CYS A 381 -20.32 -9.70 -1.16
C CYS A 381 -19.83 -8.66 -0.14
N ILE A 382 -18.85 -7.82 -0.48
CA ILE A 382 -18.38 -6.74 0.41
C ILE A 382 -19.51 -5.76 0.74
N LEU A 383 -20.28 -5.35 -0.27
CA LEU A 383 -21.42 -4.45 -0.09
C LEU A 383 -22.48 -5.08 0.80
N LEU A 384 -22.86 -6.34 0.56
CA LEU A 384 -23.86 -7.05 1.36
C LEU A 384 -23.38 -7.27 2.80
N ALA A 385 -22.08 -7.50 3.00
CA ALA A 385 -21.46 -7.70 4.30
C ALA A 385 -21.40 -6.44 5.19
N PHE A 386 -21.95 -5.30 4.75
CA PHE A 386 -22.11 -4.13 5.63
C PHE A 386 -23.03 -4.44 6.81
N LYS A 387 -24.00 -5.33 6.61
CA LYS A 387 -24.94 -5.80 7.64
C LYS A 387 -24.75 -7.27 7.92
N HIS A 388 -25.03 -7.69 9.15
CA HIS A 388 -25.20 -9.10 9.45
C HIS A 388 -26.48 -9.59 8.77
N ARG A 389 -26.35 -10.59 7.88
CA ARG A 389 -27.44 -11.08 7.04
C ARG A 389 -27.56 -12.59 7.18
N GLU A 390 -28.80 -13.08 7.29
CA GLU A 390 -29.12 -14.46 6.96
C GLU A 390 -29.60 -14.57 5.51
N LEU A 391 -29.26 -15.69 4.87
CA LEU A 391 -29.91 -16.11 3.65
C LEU A 391 -31.32 -16.53 4.04
N SER A 392 -32.34 -15.79 3.58
CA SER A 392 -33.73 -16.16 3.81
C SER A 392 -33.92 -17.63 3.44
N GLY A 393 -34.31 -18.44 4.43
CA GLY A 393 -34.38 -19.90 4.31
C GLY A 393 -35.15 -20.33 3.06
N LYS A 394 -34.58 -21.30 2.35
CA LYS A 394 -35.38 -22.24 1.57
C LYS A 394 -36.07 -23.22 2.51
#